data_AF-A0A2V7JEA5-F1
#
_entry.id   AF-A0A2V7JEA5-F1
#
_cell.length_a   1.000
_cell.length_b   1.000
_cell.length_c   1.000
_cell.angle_alpha   90.00
_cell.angle_beta   90.00
_cell.angle_gamma   90.00
#
_symmetry.space_group_name_H-M   'P 1'
#
loop_
_entity.id
_entity.type
_entity.pdbx_description
1 polymer ?
#
loop_
_entity_poly.entity_id
_entity_poly.type
_entity_poly.pdbx_seq_one_letter_code
_entity_poly.pdbx_strand_id
1 'polypeptide(L)'
;MKTLNIFALAAAIIATPALAVAQGKAPHPAPPVVMGKSAPVRQDNRPDKIADKAERVSDRKADQAARNADKVADKTERASEKTERAELEAAHEQKLLTKGIKLTSAEKKQMKAIEKKYDAQFRSLRQSELAADKAAKKNGTTDDDASFSAQLSQLQTQERADMRAVLTSQQQSIFDSNVTKQSTHK
;
A
#
# COMPACT_ATOMS: atom_id res chain seq x y z
N MET A 1 14.57 -21.49 -40.22
CA MET A 1 14.34 -22.79 -39.56
C MET A 1 13.44 -22.57 -38.37
N LYS A 2 12.36 -23.35 -38.25
CA LYS A 2 11.25 -23.22 -37.30
C LYS A 2 11.52 -24.07 -36.05
N THR A 3 11.30 -23.53 -34.86
CA THR A 3 11.03 -24.28 -33.61
C THR A 3 10.20 -23.37 -32.70
N LEU A 4 8.86 -23.43 -32.79
CA LEU A 4 7.93 -24.29 -32.02
C LEU A 4 7.81 -23.89 -30.54
N ASN A 5 6.90 -22.93 -30.31
CA ASN A 5 6.22 -22.68 -29.04
C ASN A 5 5.38 -23.90 -28.66
N ILE A 6 5.53 -24.37 -27.42
CA ILE A 6 4.56 -25.28 -26.79
C ILE A 6 4.15 -24.66 -25.47
N PHE A 7 2.97 -24.02 -25.51
CA PHE A 7 2.12 -23.76 -24.36
C PHE A 7 1.37 -25.06 -24.06
N ALA A 8 1.36 -25.50 -22.80
CA ALA A 8 0.40 -26.49 -22.34
C ALA A 8 -0.06 -26.19 -20.90
N LEU A 9 -1.37 -25.93 -20.82
CA LEU A 9 -2.37 -26.33 -19.83
C LEU A 9 -1.94 -26.38 -18.35
N ALA A 10 -2.51 -25.50 -17.50
CA ALA A 10 -3.83 -25.64 -16.88
C ALA A 10 -3.90 -26.71 -15.77
N ALA A 11 -3.83 -26.25 -14.52
CA ALA A 11 -4.38 -26.96 -13.37
C ALA A 11 -5.19 -25.96 -12.55
N ALA A 12 -6.50 -25.98 -12.74
CA ALA A 12 -7.45 -25.35 -11.84
C ALA A 12 -7.51 -26.18 -10.55
N ILE A 13 -7.11 -25.60 -9.42
CA ILE A 13 -7.35 -26.20 -8.10
C ILE A 13 -8.61 -25.55 -7.53
N ILE A 14 -9.57 -26.43 -7.29
CA ILE A 14 -10.93 -26.18 -6.84
C ILE A 14 -10.92 -25.66 -5.39
N ALA A 15 -11.63 -24.57 -5.16
CA ALA A 15 -11.88 -24.03 -3.84
C ALA A 15 -12.85 -24.94 -3.05
N THR A 16 -12.44 -25.35 -1.85
CA THR A 16 -13.33 -25.95 -0.84
C THR A 16 -13.63 -24.89 0.24
N PRO A 17 -14.90 -24.52 0.50
CA PRO A 17 -15.24 -23.77 1.71
C PRO A 17 -15.30 -24.74 2.90
N ALA A 18 -14.33 -24.62 3.81
CA ALA A 18 -14.42 -25.25 5.12
C ALA A 18 -15.43 -24.48 5.99
N LEU A 19 -16.60 -25.08 6.23
CA LEU A 19 -17.49 -24.70 7.32
C LEU A 19 -16.79 -24.99 8.65
N ALA A 20 -16.38 -23.95 9.36
CA ALA A 20 -15.93 -24.06 10.74
C ALA A 20 -17.07 -23.68 11.70
N VAL A 21 -17.35 -24.65 12.56
CA VAL A 21 -18.40 -24.76 13.57
C VAL A 21 -18.36 -23.64 14.61
N ALA A 22 -19.53 -23.08 14.92
CA ALA A 22 -19.76 -22.22 16.07
C ALA A 22 -19.55 -23.03 17.38
N GLN A 23 -18.47 -22.73 18.12
CA GLN A 23 -18.29 -23.26 19.47
C GLN A 23 -19.18 -22.50 20.46
N GLY A 24 -20.05 -23.26 21.11
CA GLY A 24 -21.00 -22.81 22.13
C GLY A 24 -20.30 -22.20 23.34
N LYS A 25 -20.81 -21.04 23.74
CA LYS A 25 -20.47 -20.38 25.00
C LYS A 25 -21.32 -21.03 26.10
N ALA A 26 -20.69 -21.77 27.01
CA ALA A 26 -21.35 -22.34 28.17
C ALA A 26 -21.97 -21.22 29.03
N PRO A 27 -23.22 -21.37 29.53
CA PRO A 27 -23.80 -20.43 30.47
C PRO A 27 -23.10 -20.56 31.83
N HIS A 28 -22.60 -19.46 32.37
CA HIS A 28 -22.12 -19.39 33.75
C HIS A 28 -23.29 -19.54 34.73
N PRO A 29 -23.13 -20.26 35.85
CA PRO A 29 -24.13 -20.28 36.91
C PRO A 29 -24.27 -18.88 37.52
N ALA A 30 -25.51 -18.40 37.62
CA ALA A 30 -25.84 -17.13 38.23
C ALA A 30 -25.48 -17.11 39.73
N PRO A 31 -24.96 -16.00 40.28
CA PRO A 31 -24.81 -15.84 41.72
C PRO A 31 -26.17 -15.71 42.41
N PRO A 32 -26.30 -16.12 43.70
CA PRO A 32 -27.53 -15.99 44.45
C PRO A 32 -27.94 -14.52 44.58
N VAL A 33 -29.17 -14.23 44.16
CA VAL A 33 -29.79 -12.90 44.27
C VAL A 33 -30.07 -12.62 45.74
N VAL A 34 -29.26 -11.76 46.33
CA VAL A 34 -29.55 -11.14 47.63
C VAL A 34 -30.75 -10.21 47.41
N MET A 35 -31.91 -10.58 47.95
CA MET A 35 -33.10 -9.74 48.01
C MET A 35 -32.84 -8.54 48.94
N GLY A 36 -32.22 -7.50 48.38
CA GLY A 36 -31.91 -6.26 49.06
C GLY A 36 -32.48 -5.08 48.31
N LYS A 37 -33.65 -4.62 48.77
CA LYS A 37 -34.23 -3.27 48.60
C LYS A 37 -34.39 -2.79 47.14
N SER A 38 -35.63 -2.87 46.70
CA SER A 38 -36.21 -2.24 45.52
C SER A 38 -35.65 -0.82 45.27
N ALA A 39 -34.76 -0.70 44.28
CA ALA A 39 -34.46 0.59 43.67
C ALA A 39 -35.72 1.07 42.92
N PRO A 40 -36.10 2.36 43.02
CA PRO A 40 -37.24 2.86 42.28
C PRO A 40 -36.99 2.70 40.78
N VAL A 41 -37.90 2.01 40.11
CA VAL A 41 -37.99 1.95 38.64
C VAL A 41 -38.17 3.39 38.15
N ARG A 42 -37.09 4.04 37.73
CA ARG A 42 -37.17 5.30 36.99
C ARG A 42 -37.70 5.00 35.60
N GLN A 43 -39.02 5.06 35.47
CA GLN A 43 -39.71 5.13 34.18
C GLN A 43 -39.45 6.51 33.56
N ASP A 44 -38.24 6.70 33.05
CA ASP A 44 -37.79 7.91 32.34
C ASP A 44 -38.32 7.96 30.89
N ASN A 45 -39.56 7.53 30.65
CA ASN A 45 -40.24 7.58 29.36
C ASN A 45 -41.07 8.87 29.22
N ARG A 46 -40.58 10.00 29.74
CA ARG A 46 -41.19 11.31 29.47
C ARG A 46 -40.82 11.72 28.03
N PRO A 47 -41.79 12.13 27.19
CA PRO A 47 -41.53 12.50 25.79
C PRO A 47 -40.43 13.56 25.65
N ASP A 48 -40.32 14.47 26.63
CA ASP A 48 -39.29 15.51 26.68
C ASP A 48 -37.85 14.95 26.77
N LYS A 49 -37.65 13.82 27.49
CA LYS A 49 -36.34 13.15 27.59
C LYS A 49 -35.98 12.36 26.32
N ILE A 50 -36.99 11.92 25.57
CA ILE A 50 -36.80 11.18 24.31
C ILE A 50 -36.39 12.16 23.21
N ALA A 51 -36.96 13.38 23.19
CA ALA A 51 -36.59 14.44 22.28
C ALA A 51 -35.15 14.95 22.51
N ASP A 52 -34.77 15.30 23.75
CA ASP A 52 -33.39 15.73 24.10
C ASP A 52 -32.34 14.66 23.76
N LYS A 53 -32.70 13.38 23.89
CA LYS A 53 -31.82 12.26 23.51
C LYS A 53 -31.70 12.09 22.00
N ALA A 54 -32.76 12.33 21.23
CA ALA A 54 -32.72 12.27 19.77
C ALA A 54 -31.85 13.40 19.19
N GLU A 55 -31.98 14.61 19.74
CA GLU A 55 -31.21 15.80 19.35
C GLU A 55 -29.71 15.63 19.64
N ARG A 56 -29.34 15.13 20.83
CA ARG A 56 -27.93 14.79 21.14
C ARG A 56 -27.35 13.67 20.26
N VAL A 57 -28.18 12.75 19.78
CA VAL A 57 -27.72 11.67 18.88
C VAL A 57 -27.51 12.19 17.47
N SER A 58 -28.34 13.13 16.99
CA SER A 58 -28.10 13.80 15.70
C SER A 58 -26.83 14.65 15.74
N ASP A 59 -26.61 15.41 16.82
CA ASP A 59 -25.40 16.24 16.95
C ASP A 59 -24.12 15.40 16.98
N ARG A 60 -24.13 14.29 17.72
CA ARG A 60 -22.99 13.34 17.73
C ARG A 60 -22.75 12.70 16.36
N LYS A 61 -23.81 12.41 15.59
CA LYS A 61 -23.67 11.87 14.23
C LYS A 61 -23.10 12.91 13.28
N ALA A 62 -23.52 14.17 13.40
CA ALA A 62 -22.99 15.28 12.61
C ALA A 62 -21.50 15.51 12.93
N ASP A 63 -21.13 15.55 14.21
CA ASP A 63 -19.73 15.65 14.64
C ASP A 63 -18.88 14.46 14.16
N GLN A 64 -19.43 13.25 14.20
CA GLN A 64 -18.73 12.06 13.72
C GLN A 64 -18.55 12.08 12.20
N ALA A 65 -19.54 12.57 11.46
CA ALA A 65 -19.44 12.76 10.01
C ALA A 65 -18.38 13.81 9.65
N ALA A 66 -18.34 14.94 10.36
CA ALA A 66 -17.33 15.99 10.16
C ALA A 66 -15.91 15.45 10.45
N ARG A 67 -15.71 14.76 11.57
CA ARG A 67 -14.41 14.14 11.92
C ARG A 67 -13.98 13.06 10.92
N ASN A 68 -14.93 12.33 10.33
CA ASN A 68 -14.62 11.36 9.29
C ASN A 68 -14.25 12.03 7.96
N ALA A 69 -14.90 13.14 7.61
CA ALA A 69 -14.56 13.93 6.43
C ALA A 69 -13.14 14.52 6.54
N ASP A 70 -12.80 15.12 7.68
CA ASP A 70 -11.45 15.66 7.94
C ASP A 70 -10.37 14.57 7.84
N LYS A 71 -10.64 13.38 8.39
CA LYS A 71 -9.71 12.24 8.28
C LYS A 71 -9.51 11.76 6.84
N VAL A 72 -10.55 11.84 6.01
CA VAL A 72 -10.45 11.45 4.59
C VAL A 72 -9.67 12.51 3.81
N ALA A 73 -9.88 13.80 4.09
CA ALA A 73 -9.11 14.89 3.50
C ALA A 73 -7.61 14.79 3.84
N ASP A 74 -7.27 14.69 5.12
CA ASP A 74 -5.88 14.55 5.61
C ASP A 74 -5.19 13.31 5.03
N LYS A 75 -5.92 12.21 4.86
CA LYS A 75 -5.39 11.00 4.23
C LYS A 75 -5.13 11.18 2.73
N THR A 76 -5.95 11.99 2.05
CA THR A 76 -5.79 12.26 0.62
C THR A 76 -4.59 13.17 0.38
N GLU A 77 -4.42 14.21 1.19
CA GLU A 77 -3.26 15.12 1.12
C GLU A 77 -1.94 14.39 1.39
N ARG A 78 -1.88 13.54 2.44
CA ARG A 78 -0.69 12.71 2.69
C ARG A 78 -0.38 11.73 1.56
N ALA A 79 -1.40 11.25 0.85
CA ALA A 79 -1.19 10.36 -0.29
C ALA A 79 -0.58 11.12 -1.48
N SER A 80 -1.04 12.34 -1.77
CA SER A 80 -0.44 13.20 -2.80
C SER A 80 1.00 13.59 -2.46
N GLU A 81 1.27 14.03 -1.24
CA GLU A 81 2.64 14.40 -0.81
C GLU A 81 3.63 13.24 -0.93
N LYS A 82 3.19 12.02 -0.58
CA LYS A 82 4.02 10.82 -0.71
C LYS A 82 4.34 10.50 -2.17
N THR A 83 3.41 10.80 -3.08
CA THR A 83 3.60 10.59 -4.51
C THR A 83 4.59 11.61 -5.06
N GLU A 84 4.44 12.88 -4.70
CA GLU A 84 5.38 13.95 -5.08
C GLU A 84 6.79 13.68 -4.57
N ARG A 85 6.94 13.23 -3.31
CA ARG A 85 8.24 12.88 -2.76
C ARG A 85 8.90 11.71 -3.50
N ALA A 86 8.14 10.70 -3.89
CA ALA A 86 8.67 9.56 -4.66
C ALA A 86 9.10 9.98 -6.07
N GLU A 87 8.34 10.87 -6.72
CA GLU A 87 8.70 11.42 -8.03
C GLU A 87 9.98 12.28 -7.96
N LEU A 88 10.14 13.08 -6.90
CA LEU A 88 11.36 13.86 -6.67
C LEU A 88 12.58 12.98 -6.39
N GLU A 89 12.40 11.88 -5.64
CA GLU A 89 13.48 10.95 -5.32
C GLU A 89 13.95 10.17 -6.56
N ALA A 90 13.02 9.67 -7.37
CA ALA A 90 13.33 8.99 -8.63
C ALA A 90 14.05 9.91 -9.62
N ALA A 91 13.56 11.14 -9.80
CA ALA A 91 14.21 12.13 -10.66
C ALA A 91 15.63 12.48 -10.17
N HIS A 92 15.85 12.48 -8.85
CA HIS A 92 17.17 12.73 -8.27
C HIS A 92 18.15 11.56 -8.51
N GLU A 93 17.72 10.31 -8.28
CA GLU A 93 18.57 9.13 -8.55
C GLU A 93 18.99 9.08 -10.03
N GLN A 94 18.07 9.32 -10.96
CA GLN A 94 18.35 9.31 -12.40
C GLN A 94 19.37 10.40 -12.82
N LYS A 95 19.23 11.61 -12.26
CA LYS A 95 20.17 12.71 -12.51
C LYS A 95 21.59 12.36 -12.07
N LEU A 96 21.73 11.57 -11.01
CA LEU A 96 23.04 11.11 -10.54
C LEU A 96 23.61 10.00 -11.44
N LEU A 97 22.77 9.09 -11.94
CA LEU A 97 23.20 8.04 -12.89
C LEU A 97 23.70 8.63 -14.22
N THR A 98 23.06 9.70 -14.69
CA THR A 98 23.42 10.37 -15.96
C THR A 98 24.39 11.53 -15.80
N LYS A 99 24.93 11.74 -14.59
CA LYS A 99 25.85 12.85 -14.32
C LYS A 99 27.10 12.75 -15.18
N GLY A 100 27.40 13.83 -15.91
CA GLY A 100 28.56 13.91 -16.82
C GLY A 100 28.32 13.33 -18.22
N ILE A 101 27.13 12.79 -18.48
CA ILE A 101 26.73 12.26 -19.79
C ILE A 101 26.04 13.35 -20.59
N LYS A 102 26.58 13.69 -21.77
CA LYS A 102 25.90 14.57 -22.73
C LYS A 102 24.91 13.72 -23.55
N LEU A 103 23.64 13.78 -23.17
CA LEU A 103 22.57 13.07 -23.86
C LEU A 103 22.06 13.86 -25.08
N THR A 104 21.86 13.16 -26.19
CA THR A 104 21.16 13.70 -27.37
C THR A 104 19.66 13.88 -27.10
N SER A 105 18.95 14.59 -27.98
CA SER A 105 17.49 14.74 -27.88
C SER A 105 16.77 13.39 -28.00
N ALA A 106 17.27 12.49 -28.86
CA ALA A 106 16.72 11.14 -29.05
C ALA A 106 16.94 10.28 -27.79
N GLU A 107 18.15 10.26 -27.24
CA GLU A 107 18.49 9.54 -26.01
C GLU A 107 17.63 10.03 -24.84
N LYS A 108 17.51 11.35 -24.63
CA LYS A 108 16.63 11.91 -23.58
C LYS A 108 15.18 11.44 -23.72
N LYS A 109 14.66 11.38 -24.95
CA LYS A 109 13.29 10.91 -25.21
C LYS A 109 13.14 9.43 -24.87
N GLN A 110 14.13 8.61 -25.22
CA GLN A 110 14.12 7.19 -24.89
C GLN A 110 14.26 6.96 -23.37
N MET A 111 15.13 7.69 -22.68
CA MET A 111 15.27 7.60 -21.23
C MET A 111 13.98 7.95 -20.50
N LYS A 112 13.29 9.03 -20.90
CA LYS A 112 11.96 9.37 -20.35
C LYS A 112 10.91 8.30 -20.61
N ALA A 113 10.96 7.61 -21.76
CA ALA A 113 10.04 6.53 -22.07
C ALA A 113 10.32 5.30 -21.19
N ILE A 114 11.59 5.00 -20.92
CA ILE A 114 12.02 3.94 -20.00
C ILE A 114 11.56 4.26 -18.58
N GLU A 115 11.84 5.47 -18.09
CA GLU A 115 11.41 5.94 -16.76
C GLU A 115 9.89 5.79 -16.56
N LYS A 116 9.10 6.33 -17.49
CA LYS A 116 7.63 6.21 -17.42
C LYS A 116 7.14 4.75 -17.40
N LYS A 117 7.83 3.84 -18.09
CA LYS A 117 7.50 2.41 -18.09
C LYS A 117 7.73 1.81 -16.70
N TYR A 118 8.85 2.11 -16.06
CA TYR A 118 9.20 1.55 -14.75
C TYR A 118 8.50 2.26 -13.59
N ASP A 119 8.18 3.56 -13.68
CA ASP A 119 7.38 4.28 -12.69
C ASP A 119 6.05 3.60 -12.39
N ALA A 120 5.33 3.18 -13.44
CA ALA A 120 4.07 2.47 -13.29
C ALA A 120 4.26 1.13 -12.54
N GLN A 121 5.35 0.43 -12.82
CA GLN A 121 5.69 -0.84 -12.18
C GLN A 121 6.10 -0.65 -10.72
N PHE A 122 6.92 0.36 -10.40
CA PHE A 122 7.29 0.72 -9.02
C PHE A 122 6.05 1.11 -8.20
N ARG A 123 5.14 1.91 -8.77
CA ARG A 123 3.88 2.27 -8.10
C ARG A 123 3.03 1.04 -7.81
N SER A 124 2.88 0.15 -8.78
CA SER A 124 2.13 -1.10 -8.60
C SER A 124 2.75 -1.97 -7.50
N LEU A 125 4.06 -2.14 -7.52
CA LEU A 125 4.80 -2.90 -6.51
C LEU A 125 4.66 -2.28 -5.10
N ARG A 126 4.72 -0.95 -5.01
CA ARG A 126 4.52 -0.25 -3.73
C ARG A 126 3.09 -0.37 -3.22
N GLN A 127 2.10 -0.39 -4.10
CA GLN A 127 0.71 -0.58 -3.72
C GLN A 127 0.44 -2.00 -3.21
N SER A 128 1.02 -3.03 -3.84
CA SER A 128 0.90 -4.41 -3.35
C SER A 128 1.50 -4.56 -1.95
N GLU A 129 2.66 -3.94 -1.71
CA GLU A 129 3.28 -3.94 -0.39
C GLU A 129 2.40 -3.30 0.67
N LEU A 130 1.88 -2.09 0.40
CA LEU A 130 1.01 -1.40 1.33
C LEU A 130 -0.31 -2.14 1.59
N ALA A 131 -0.76 -3.00 0.67
CA ALA A 131 -1.92 -3.86 0.87
C ALA A 131 -1.57 -5.06 1.75
N ALA A 132 -0.41 -5.67 1.53
CA ALA A 132 0.14 -6.78 2.32
C ALA A 132 0.37 -6.34 3.77
N ASP A 133 1.07 -5.23 3.99
CA ASP A 133 1.27 -4.59 5.30
C ASP A 133 -0.03 -4.38 6.08
N LYS A 134 -1.05 -3.87 5.41
CA LYS A 134 -2.37 -3.62 6.02
C LYS A 134 -3.05 -4.92 6.41
N ALA A 135 -2.95 -5.95 5.57
CA ALA A 135 -3.51 -7.26 5.86
C ALA A 135 -2.78 -7.91 7.03
N ALA A 136 -1.44 -7.87 7.04
CA ALA A 136 -0.60 -8.40 8.12
C ALA A 136 -0.94 -7.72 9.46
N LYS A 137 -0.99 -6.38 9.47
CA LYS A 137 -1.38 -5.60 10.66
C LYS A 137 -2.79 -5.93 11.15
N LYS A 138 -3.74 -6.19 10.25
CA LYS A 138 -5.11 -6.58 10.61
C LYS A 138 -5.16 -7.98 11.24
N ASN A 139 -4.31 -8.88 10.76
CA ASN A 139 -4.26 -10.27 11.20
C ASN A 139 -3.30 -10.49 12.40
N GLY A 140 -2.58 -9.46 12.84
CA GLY A 140 -1.60 -9.54 13.91
C GLY A 140 -0.33 -10.29 13.50
N THR A 141 -0.06 -10.39 12.19
CA THR A 141 1.16 -11.00 11.64
C THR A 141 2.13 -9.91 11.20
N THR A 142 3.40 -10.27 11.11
CA THR A 142 4.44 -9.45 10.47
C THR A 142 4.64 -9.98 9.06
N ASP A 143 4.70 -9.09 8.07
CA ASP A 143 5.08 -9.48 6.70
C ASP A 143 6.61 -9.51 6.57
N ASP A 144 7.12 -10.33 5.65
CA ASP A 144 8.55 -10.40 5.36
C ASP A 144 8.87 -9.56 4.11
N ASP A 145 9.49 -8.40 4.33
CA ASP A 145 9.94 -7.44 3.32
C ASP A 145 10.98 -8.03 2.34
N ALA A 146 11.50 -9.25 2.58
CA ALA A 146 12.45 -9.91 1.69
C ALA A 146 11.92 -10.07 0.26
N SER A 147 10.63 -10.38 0.11
CA SER A 147 10.04 -10.57 -1.23
C SER A 147 9.90 -9.24 -1.99
N PHE A 148 9.48 -8.18 -1.30
CA PHE A 148 9.38 -6.84 -1.85
C PHE A 148 10.74 -6.27 -2.22
N SER A 149 11.73 -6.38 -1.33
CA SER A 149 13.08 -5.90 -1.58
C SER A 149 13.75 -6.62 -2.76
N ALA A 150 13.53 -7.93 -2.92
CA ALA A 150 13.99 -8.69 -4.08
C ALA A 150 13.34 -8.20 -5.38
N GLN A 151 12.02 -8.02 -5.40
CA GLN A 151 11.29 -7.51 -6.58
C GLN A 151 11.72 -6.08 -6.93
N LEU A 152 11.90 -5.23 -5.93
CA LEU A 152 12.35 -3.84 -6.11
C LEU A 152 13.75 -3.80 -6.72
N SER A 153 14.68 -4.60 -6.19
CA SER A 153 16.06 -4.71 -6.71
C SER A 153 16.11 -5.22 -8.16
N GLN A 154 15.29 -6.22 -8.48
CA GLN A 154 15.16 -6.73 -9.83
C GLN A 154 14.65 -5.65 -10.79
N LEU A 155 13.63 -4.90 -10.39
CA LEU A 155 13.03 -3.84 -11.22
C LEU A 155 14.02 -2.71 -11.50
N GLN A 156 14.76 -2.27 -10.48
CA GLN A 156 15.82 -1.28 -10.62
C GLN A 156 16.96 -1.77 -11.53
N THR A 157 17.31 -3.06 -11.44
CA THR A 157 18.34 -3.65 -12.30
C THR A 157 17.91 -3.66 -13.76
N GLN A 158 16.65 -4.01 -14.02
CA GLN A 158 16.11 -4.00 -15.37
C GLN A 158 16.02 -2.58 -15.94
N GLU A 159 15.56 -1.61 -15.15
CA GLU A 159 15.53 -0.20 -15.56
C GLU A 159 16.92 0.31 -15.95
N ARG A 160 17.93 0.05 -15.10
CA ARG A 160 19.32 0.43 -15.41
C ARG A 160 19.84 -0.25 -16.67
N ALA A 161 19.50 -1.52 -16.91
CA ALA A 161 19.89 -2.23 -18.12
C ALA A 161 19.26 -1.60 -19.37
N ASP A 162 17.96 -1.28 -19.32
CA ASP A 162 17.25 -0.61 -20.41
C ASP A 162 17.83 0.81 -20.66
N MET A 163 18.14 1.56 -19.59
CA MET A 163 18.81 2.87 -19.69
C MET A 163 20.20 2.77 -20.31
N ARG A 164 20.99 1.76 -19.92
CA ARG A 164 22.33 1.53 -20.47
C ARG A 164 22.27 1.21 -21.97
N ALA A 165 21.25 0.48 -22.40
CA ALA A 165 21.08 0.06 -23.79
C ALA A 165 20.83 1.22 -24.77
N VAL A 166 20.31 2.36 -24.31
CA VAL A 166 20.07 3.54 -25.16
C VAL A 166 21.29 4.47 -25.26
N LEU A 167 22.33 4.22 -24.46
CA LEU A 167 23.55 5.01 -24.44
C LEU A 167 24.59 4.45 -25.41
N THR A 168 25.44 5.33 -25.95
CA THR A 168 26.65 4.94 -26.68
C THR A 168 27.66 4.26 -25.75
N SER A 169 28.59 3.45 -26.29
CA SER A 169 29.59 2.73 -25.50
C SER A 169 30.44 3.65 -24.59
N GLN A 170 30.77 4.86 -25.06
CA GLN A 170 31.49 5.83 -24.23
C GLN A 170 30.65 6.33 -23.05
N GLN A 171 29.38 6.64 -23.30
CA GLN A 171 28.45 7.08 -22.25
C GLN A 171 28.15 5.94 -21.26
N GLN A 172 28.05 4.69 -21.73
CA GLN A 172 27.86 3.50 -20.88
C GLN A 172 28.97 3.36 -19.84
N SER A 173 30.24 3.62 -20.20
CA SER A 173 31.35 3.57 -19.24
C SER A 173 31.18 4.59 -18.10
N ILE A 174 30.74 5.81 -18.41
CA ILE A 174 30.45 6.85 -17.41
C ILE A 174 29.25 6.44 -16.55
N PHE A 175 28.19 5.92 -17.20
CA PHE A 175 26.99 5.42 -16.53
C PHE A 175 27.32 4.33 -15.51
N ASP A 176 28.08 3.31 -15.92
CA ASP A 176 28.47 2.18 -15.07
C ASP A 176 29.33 2.63 -13.87
N SER A 177 30.21 3.63 -14.08
CA SER A 177 30.96 4.27 -12.99
C SER A 177 30.02 4.97 -11.99
N ASN A 178 28.99 5.67 -12.48
CA ASN A 178 28.01 6.34 -11.63
C ASN A 178 27.15 5.33 -10.86
N VAL A 179 26.72 4.23 -11.50
CA VAL A 179 26.00 3.13 -10.83
C VAL A 179 26.82 2.58 -9.66
N THR A 180 28.11 2.33 -9.88
CA THR A 180 29.01 1.83 -8.83
C THR A 180 29.11 2.81 -7.66
N LYS A 181 29.29 4.11 -7.95
CA LYS A 181 29.33 5.16 -6.90
C LYS A 181 28.05 5.26 -6.09
N GLN A 182 26.90 5.05 -6.73
CA GLN A 182 25.61 5.06 -6.04
C GLN A 182 25.43 3.84 -5.13
N SER A 183 25.91 2.67 -5.55
CA SER A 183 25.86 1.47 -4.71
C SER A 183 26.72 1.56 -3.45
N THR A 184 27.83 2.32 -3.49
CA THR A 184 28.71 2.53 -2.33
C THR A 184 28.21 3.59 -1.34
N HIS A 185 27.19 4.36 -1.72
CA HIS A 185 26.61 5.42 -0.87
C HIS A 185 25.30 5.00 -0.18
N LYS A 186 24.75 3.82 -0.49
CA LYS A 186 23.60 3.22 0.20
C LYS A 186 24.07 2.41 1.41
#